data_AF-A0A7Y7NK89-F1
#
_entry.id   AF-A0A7Y7NK89-F1
#
_cell.length_a   1.000
_cell.length_b   1.000
_cell.length_c   1.000
_cell.angle_alpha   90.00
_cell.angle_beta   90.00
_cell.angle_gamma   90.00
#
_symmetry.space_group_name_H-M   'P 1'
#
loop_
_entity.id
_entity.type
_entity.pdbx_description
1 polymer ?
#
loop_
_entity_poly.entity_id
_entity_poly.type
_entity_poly.pdbx_seq_one_letter_code
_entity_poly.pdbx_strand_id
1 'polypeptide(L)'
;MEQRKFKSYLTGLMPNHFHLLVYIKDTHQMTSSHLMSNKQEQPSHQMSSQLTKSIATLLRSYTRAINIQENRTGSLFKPHTKAQCLTKAESITPSYFNSPYGTYLNLSIPEREYPQLCFDYIHNNPVKANLVKNAEDWEFSSCKDYCGLRNGKLINRERAIEYSLFKRI
;
A
#
# COMPACT_ATOMS: atom_id res chain seq x y z
N MET A 1 10.41 14.88 20.62
CA MET A 1 9.43 14.79 19.51
C MET A 1 9.96 13.81 18.48
N GLU A 2 9.64 12.53 18.64
CA GLU A 2 9.96 11.52 17.64
C GLU A 2 8.92 11.63 16.53
N GLN A 3 9.32 12.18 15.38
CA GLN A 3 8.45 12.19 14.21
C GLN A 3 8.08 10.73 13.90
N ARG A 4 6.79 10.38 13.98
CA ARG A 4 6.30 9.07 13.57
C ARG A 4 6.63 8.92 12.09
N LYS A 5 7.74 8.22 11.79
CA LYS A 5 8.22 8.02 10.43
C LYS A 5 7.21 7.15 9.68
N PHE A 6 6.42 7.77 8.82
CA PHE A 6 5.68 7.08 7.79
C PHE A 6 6.69 6.45 6.83
N LYS A 7 6.82 5.13 6.85
CA LYS A 7 7.59 4.37 5.86
C LYS A 7 6.59 3.66 4.97
N SER A 8 6.60 3.94 3.67
CA SER A 8 5.85 3.16 2.70
C SER A 8 6.58 1.83 2.48
N TYR A 9 5.82 0.77 2.21
CA TYR A 9 6.39 -0.56 2.05
C TYR A 9 6.55 -0.87 0.56
N LEU A 10 5.69 -0.30 -0.28
CA LEU A 10 5.78 -0.46 -1.72
C LEU A 10 5.11 0.71 -2.43
N THR A 11 5.73 1.21 -3.49
CA THR A 11 5.15 2.24 -4.35
C THR A 11 5.30 1.82 -5.80
N GLY A 12 4.21 1.80 -6.55
CA GLY A 12 4.24 1.67 -8.00
C GLY A 12 3.43 2.78 -8.62
N LEU A 13 4.09 3.73 -9.28
CA LEU A 13 3.43 4.78 -10.06
C LEU A 13 3.32 4.33 -11.51
N MET A 14 2.09 4.27 -12.01
CA MET A 14 1.78 4.00 -13.41
C MET A 14 1.35 5.31 -14.08
N PRO A 15 1.34 5.41 -15.41
CA PRO A 15 0.91 6.63 -16.10
C PRO A 15 -0.49 7.12 -15.72
N ASN A 16 -1.39 6.22 -15.31
CA ASN A 16 -2.81 6.54 -15.05
C ASN A 16 -3.31 6.17 -13.63
N HIS A 17 -2.49 5.54 -12.79
CA HIS A 17 -2.84 5.19 -11.40
C HIS A 17 -1.59 4.93 -10.57
N PHE A 18 -1.75 4.75 -9.26
CA PHE A 18 -0.67 4.34 -8.38
C PHE A 18 -1.15 3.33 -7.35
N HIS A 19 -0.23 2.53 -6.83
CA HIS A 19 -0.47 1.60 -5.73
C HIS A 19 0.48 1.91 -4.57
N LEU A 20 -0.07 1.89 -3.36
CA LEU A 20 0.67 2.01 -2.11
C LEU A 20 0.39 0.77 -1.26
N LEU A 21 1.45 0.03 -0.91
CA LEU A 21 1.40 -0.93 0.18
C LEU A 21 1.96 -0.25 1.43
N VAL A 22 1.17 -0.19 2.48
CA VAL A 22 1.53 0.49 3.72
C VAL A 22 1.22 -0.40 4.91
N TYR A 23 2.20 -0.60 5.78
CA TYR A 23 1.97 -1.16 7.11
C TYR A 23 1.89 -0.02 8.12
N ILE A 24 0.88 -0.15 8.98
CA ILE A 24 0.55 0.81 10.01
C ILE A 24 1.00 0.18 11.32
N LYS A 25 1.88 0.86 12.06
CA LYS A 25 2.22 0.45 13.42
C LYS A 25 1.03 0.79 14.31
N ASP A 26 0.41 -0.21 14.92
CA ASP A 26 -0.61 0.03 15.92
C ASP A 26 0.02 0.75 17.11
N THR A 27 -0.29 2.03 17.26
CA THR A 27 0.03 2.77 18.48
C THR A 27 -1.18 2.68 19.41
N HIS A 28 -1.33 1.54 20.10
CA HIS A 28 -2.18 1.48 21.28
C HIS A 28 -1.53 2.33 22.38
N GLN A 29 -1.73 3.64 22.34
CA GLN A 29 -1.63 4.45 23.55
C GLN A 29 -3.02 4.47 24.16
N MET A 30 -3.29 3.52 25.06
CA MET A 30 -4.37 3.69 26.02
C MET A 30 -3.97 4.87 26.91
N THR A 31 -4.49 6.06 26.63
CA THR A 31 -4.63 7.07 27.67
C THR A 31 -5.78 6.62 28.56
N SER A 32 -5.43 5.81 29.56
CA SER A 32 -6.27 5.52 30.71
C SER A 32 -6.40 6.78 31.56
N SER A 33 -7.17 7.76 31.07
CA SER A 33 -7.60 8.88 31.91
C SER A 33 -8.80 9.56 31.27
N HIS A 34 -9.91 9.47 32.00
CA HIS A 34 -11.14 10.26 31.90
C HIS A 34 -12.37 9.68 31.17
N LEU A 35 -13.14 8.99 32.03
CA LEU A 35 -14.55 9.26 32.34
C LEU A 35 -15.60 8.38 31.67
N MET A 36 -16.27 7.66 32.57
CA MET A 36 -17.57 7.04 32.41
C MET A 36 -18.52 7.95 31.65
N SER A 37 -18.95 7.50 30.48
CA SER A 37 -20.26 7.82 29.96
C SER A 37 -20.78 6.58 29.26
N ASN A 38 -21.87 6.03 29.79
CA ASN A 38 -22.61 4.94 29.16
C ASN A 38 -23.18 5.42 27.84
N LYS A 39 -22.43 5.21 26.76
CA LYS A 39 -22.98 5.06 25.42
C LYS A 39 -22.41 3.78 24.84
N GLN A 40 -23.29 2.87 24.47
CA GLN A 40 -22.97 1.74 23.61
C GLN A 40 -22.55 2.30 22.24
N GLU A 41 -21.28 2.68 22.11
CA GLU A 41 -20.68 3.01 20.82
C GLU A 41 -19.67 1.92 20.47
N GLN A 42 -19.96 1.27 19.34
CA GLN A 42 -19.13 0.26 18.70
C GLN A 42 -17.68 0.79 18.53
N PRO A 43 -16.65 0.08 19.01
CA PRO A 43 -15.29 0.57 18.98
C PRO A 43 -14.63 0.25 17.63
N SER A 44 -14.79 1.09 16.59
CA SER A 44 -14.11 0.79 15.32
C SER A 44 -13.73 1.94 14.37
N HIS A 45 -13.78 3.24 14.74
CA HIS A 45 -13.61 4.32 13.73
C HIS A 45 -12.63 5.48 14.00
N GLN A 46 -11.89 5.53 15.11
CA GLN A 46 -11.04 6.72 15.37
C GLN A 46 -9.63 6.67 14.74
N MET A 47 -8.98 5.50 14.66
CA MET A 47 -7.57 5.40 14.21
C MET A 47 -7.38 5.49 12.68
N SER A 48 -8.40 5.12 11.88
CA SER A 48 -8.38 5.25 10.42
C SER A 48 -8.37 6.71 9.93
N SER A 49 -8.77 7.66 10.78
CA SER A 49 -9.00 9.05 10.39
C SER A 49 -7.71 9.82 10.09
N GLN A 50 -6.62 9.62 10.84
CA GLN A 50 -5.40 10.44 10.68
C GLN A 50 -4.57 10.05 9.46
N LEU A 51 -4.43 8.75 9.19
CA LEU A 51 -3.79 8.27 7.96
C LEU A 51 -4.58 8.74 6.74
N THR A 52 -5.91 8.55 6.76
CA THR A 52 -6.78 9.00 5.66
C THR A 52 -6.66 10.50 5.42
N LYS A 53 -6.63 11.32 6.48
CA LYS A 53 -6.37 12.76 6.38
C LYS A 53 -5.01 13.07 5.77
N SER A 54 -3.97 12.33 6.14
CA SER A 54 -2.61 12.52 5.63
C SER A 54 -2.52 12.18 4.13
N ILE A 55 -3.11 11.07 3.71
CA ILE A 55 -3.22 10.68 2.30
C ILE A 55 -4.02 11.74 1.52
N ALA A 56 -5.15 12.20 2.07
CA ALA A 56 -5.96 13.24 1.43
C ALA A 56 -5.17 14.56 1.25
N THR A 57 -4.33 14.92 2.23
CA THR A 57 -3.45 16.08 2.11
C THR A 57 -2.37 15.87 1.05
N LEU A 58 -1.75 14.69 0.98
CA LEU A 58 -0.79 14.33 -0.07
C LEU A 58 -1.42 14.46 -1.48
N LEU A 59 -2.62 13.92 -1.67
CA LEU A 59 -3.30 13.98 -2.98
C LEU A 59 -3.70 15.40 -3.36
N ARG A 60 -4.18 16.20 -2.41
CA ARG A 60 -4.52 17.61 -2.65
C ARG A 60 -3.29 18.46 -2.94
N SER A 61 -2.19 18.28 -2.21
CA SER A 61 -0.96 19.04 -2.45
C SER A 61 -0.36 18.70 -3.82
N TYR A 62 -0.34 17.43 -4.20
CA TYR A 62 0.08 17.00 -5.53
C TYR A 62 -0.81 17.57 -6.64
N THR A 63 -2.14 17.48 -6.48
CA THR A 63 -3.11 18.06 -7.44
C THR A 63 -2.87 19.55 -7.62
N ARG A 64 -2.65 20.28 -6.52
CA ARG A 64 -2.36 21.72 -6.56
C ARG A 64 -1.06 22.02 -7.32
N ALA A 65 0.01 21.28 -7.05
CA ALA A 65 1.30 21.46 -7.71
C ALA A 65 1.19 21.25 -9.23
N ILE A 66 0.55 20.15 -9.66
CA ILE A 66 0.33 19.87 -11.08
C ILE A 66 -0.57 20.92 -11.73
N ASN A 67 -1.63 21.35 -11.05
CA ASN A 67 -2.50 22.39 -11.58
C ASN A 67 -1.76 23.71 -11.84
N ILE A 68 -0.86 24.10 -10.92
CA ILE A 68 0.00 25.28 -11.09
C ILE A 68 0.99 25.07 -12.25
N GLN A 69 1.68 23.92 -12.29
CA GLN A 69 2.69 23.62 -13.31
C GLN A 69 2.10 23.64 -14.72
N GLU A 70 0.93 23.03 -14.90
CA GLU A 70 0.29 22.86 -16.21
C GLU A 70 -0.72 23.97 -16.52
N ASN A 71 -0.75 25.05 -15.72
CA ASN A 71 -1.71 26.16 -15.83
C ASN A 71 -3.17 25.71 -16.02
N ARG A 72 -3.60 24.74 -15.21
CA ARG A 72 -4.93 24.11 -15.27
C ARG A 72 -5.66 24.20 -13.93
N THR A 73 -6.93 23.82 -13.92
CA THR A 73 -7.75 23.72 -12.70
C THR A 73 -8.51 22.38 -12.65
N GLY A 74 -9.18 22.12 -11.53
CA GLY A 74 -10.01 20.92 -11.34
C GLY A 74 -9.31 19.74 -10.66
N SER A 75 -10.03 18.62 -10.57
CA SER A 75 -9.53 17.38 -9.94
C SER A 75 -8.54 16.65 -10.84
N LEU A 76 -7.51 16.06 -10.24
CA LEU A 76 -6.56 15.17 -10.92
C LEU A 76 -6.84 13.70 -10.65
N PHE A 77 -7.40 13.37 -9.48
CA PHE A 77 -7.67 12.00 -9.05
C PHE A 77 -9.16 11.66 -9.19
N LYS A 78 -9.44 10.37 -9.44
CA LYS A 78 -10.80 9.84 -9.37
C LYS A 78 -11.34 9.96 -7.94
N PRO A 79 -12.63 10.26 -7.76
CA PRO A 79 -13.22 10.28 -6.43
C PRO A 79 -13.15 8.89 -5.79
N HIS A 80 -12.98 8.86 -4.46
CA HIS A 80 -12.86 7.67 -3.61
C HIS A 80 -11.63 6.79 -3.88
N THR A 81 -10.69 6.77 -2.93
CA THR A 81 -9.56 5.85 -2.93
C THR A 81 -9.98 4.48 -2.39
N LYS A 82 -9.62 3.41 -3.09
CA LYS A 82 -9.83 2.02 -2.61
C LYS A 82 -8.71 1.64 -1.65
N ALA A 83 -9.06 1.02 -0.52
CA ALA A 83 -8.12 0.50 0.46
C ALA A 83 -8.61 -0.85 0.98
N GLN A 84 -7.71 -1.81 1.13
CA GLN A 84 -7.98 -3.14 1.64
C GLN A 84 -6.94 -3.49 2.71
N CYS A 85 -7.39 -4.02 3.85
CA CYS A 85 -6.51 -4.52 4.89
C CYS A 85 -6.04 -5.93 4.50
N LEU A 86 -4.73 -6.13 4.31
CA LEU A 86 -4.20 -7.42 3.85
C LEU A 86 -3.95 -8.42 4.98
N THR A 87 -3.92 -7.97 6.24
CA THR A 87 -3.67 -8.81 7.43
C THR A 87 -4.96 -9.32 8.07
N LYS A 88 -6.11 -8.78 7.69
CA LYS A 88 -7.40 -9.29 8.16
C LYS A 88 -7.82 -10.41 7.22
N ALA A 89 -8.03 -11.61 7.76
CA ALA A 89 -8.63 -12.72 7.05
C ALA A 89 -10.12 -12.42 6.80
N GLU A 90 -10.41 -11.46 5.93
CA GLU A 90 -11.75 -11.32 5.35
C GLU A 90 -11.84 -12.32 4.20
N SER A 91 -12.86 -13.17 4.28
CA SER A 91 -13.12 -14.42 3.56
C SER A 91 -13.32 -14.30 2.03
N ILE A 92 -12.54 -13.48 1.34
CA ILE A 92 -12.69 -13.23 -0.11
C ILE A 92 -11.36 -13.17 -0.85
N THR A 93 -10.39 -14.00 -0.49
CA THR A 93 -9.48 -14.52 -1.54
C THR A 93 -10.16 -15.76 -2.09
N PRO A 94 -10.53 -15.81 -3.39
CA PRO A 94 -11.03 -17.05 -3.95
C PRO A 94 -9.94 -18.11 -3.71
N SER A 95 -10.34 -19.29 -3.24
CA SER A 95 -9.44 -20.43 -3.04
C SER A 95 -8.87 -20.95 -4.37
N TYR A 96 -9.02 -20.20 -5.45
CA TYR A 96 -8.50 -20.50 -6.75
C TYR A 96 -8.33 -19.25 -7.62
N PHE A 97 -7.42 -19.28 -8.59
CA PHE A 97 -7.38 -18.29 -9.67
C PHE A 97 -7.23 -18.99 -11.02
N ASN A 98 -7.86 -18.39 -12.04
CA ASN A 98 -7.81 -18.93 -13.40
C ASN A 98 -6.64 -18.33 -14.16
N SER A 99 -5.81 -19.20 -14.74
CA SER A 99 -4.87 -18.82 -15.81
C SER A 99 -5.29 -19.48 -17.13
N PRO A 100 -4.74 -19.07 -18.27
CA PRO A 100 -4.94 -19.73 -19.57
C PRO A 100 -4.60 -21.23 -19.55
N TYR A 101 -3.81 -21.68 -18.58
CA TYR A 101 -3.33 -23.06 -18.43
C TYR A 101 -4.09 -23.88 -17.37
N GLY A 102 -5.16 -23.33 -16.77
CA GLY A 102 -5.99 -24.03 -15.78
C GLY A 102 -6.28 -23.24 -14.51
N THR A 103 -7.04 -23.87 -13.62
CA THR A 103 -7.45 -23.33 -12.31
C THR A 103 -6.46 -23.77 -11.24
N TYR A 104 -5.76 -22.81 -10.63
CA TYR A 104 -4.84 -23.07 -9.53
C TYR A 104 -5.58 -22.96 -8.21
N LEU A 105 -5.42 -23.94 -7.30
CA LEU A 105 -5.99 -23.92 -5.95
C LEU A 105 -5.06 -23.19 -4.98
N ASN A 106 -5.59 -22.20 -4.27
CA ASN A 106 -4.92 -21.40 -3.26
C ASN A 106 -5.02 -22.10 -1.90
N LEU A 107 -4.13 -23.06 -1.65
CA LEU A 107 -4.01 -23.80 -0.38
C LEU A 107 -2.92 -23.14 0.46
N SER A 108 -3.26 -22.11 1.24
CA SER A 108 -2.21 -21.38 1.96
C SER A 108 -2.67 -20.46 3.08
N ILE A 109 -1.71 -20.16 3.97
CA ILE A 109 -1.82 -19.24 5.11
C ILE A 109 -2.12 -17.82 4.57
N PRO A 110 -3.36 -17.32 4.69
CA PRO A 110 -3.80 -16.10 3.99
C PRO A 110 -3.01 -14.85 4.39
N GLU A 111 -2.53 -14.82 5.63
CA GLU A 111 -1.83 -13.70 6.27
C GLU A 111 -0.44 -13.41 5.68
N ARG A 112 0.16 -14.37 4.95
CA ARG A 112 1.49 -14.23 4.34
C ARG A 112 1.42 -14.21 2.82
N GLU A 113 0.55 -15.01 2.23
CA GLU A 113 0.50 -15.12 0.77
C GLU A 113 -0.22 -13.97 0.10
N TYR A 114 -1.27 -13.42 0.72
CA TYR A 114 -2.00 -12.32 0.09
C TYR A 114 -1.16 -11.04 0.01
N PRO A 115 -0.41 -10.64 1.06
CA PRO A 115 0.59 -9.57 0.95
C PRO A 115 1.66 -9.81 -0.12
N GLN A 116 2.18 -11.04 -0.26
CA GLN A 116 3.14 -11.40 -1.32
C GLN A 116 2.51 -11.22 -2.70
N LEU A 117 1.30 -11.75 -2.90
CA LEU A 117 0.60 -11.66 -4.18
C LEU A 117 0.36 -10.19 -4.56
N CYS A 118 -0.03 -9.34 -3.62
CA CYS A 118 -0.16 -7.91 -3.84
C CYS A 118 1.19 -7.25 -4.16
N PHE A 119 2.26 -7.62 -3.45
CA PHE A 119 3.61 -7.14 -3.70
C PHE A 119 4.05 -7.46 -5.14
N ASP A 120 3.94 -8.72 -5.55
CA ASP A 120 4.29 -9.19 -6.89
C ASP A 120 3.41 -8.56 -7.96
N TYR A 121 2.10 -8.43 -7.70
CA TYR A 121 1.18 -7.76 -8.60
C TYR A 121 1.64 -6.32 -8.88
N ILE A 122 1.91 -5.54 -7.84
CA ILE A 122 2.25 -4.12 -8.01
C ILE A 122 3.59 -3.96 -8.75
N HIS A 123 4.61 -4.77 -8.46
CA HIS A 123 5.90 -4.70 -9.15
C HIS A 123 5.84 -5.18 -10.59
N ASN A 124 4.97 -6.13 -10.91
CA ASN A 124 4.80 -6.63 -12.28
C ASN A 124 3.82 -5.80 -13.13
N ASN A 125 3.12 -4.80 -12.57
CA ASN A 125 2.21 -3.94 -13.32
C ASN A 125 2.86 -3.26 -14.54
N PRO A 126 4.08 -2.68 -14.44
CA PRO A 126 4.77 -2.10 -15.59
C PRO A 126 5.08 -3.13 -16.69
N VAL A 127 5.43 -4.36 -16.32
CA VAL A 127 5.70 -5.46 -17.28
C VAL A 127 4.40 -5.88 -17.97
N LYS A 128 3.32 -6.11 -17.20
CA LYS A 128 1.99 -6.46 -17.74
C LYS A 128 1.42 -5.37 -18.65
N ALA A 129 1.77 -4.11 -18.41
CA ALA A 129 1.40 -2.98 -19.25
C ALA A 129 2.33 -2.77 -20.45
N ASN A 130 3.30 -3.66 -20.68
CA ASN A 130 4.33 -3.57 -21.73
C ASN A 130 5.16 -2.27 -21.70
N LEU A 131 5.33 -1.67 -20.52
CA LEU A 131 6.14 -0.46 -20.35
C LEU A 131 7.63 -0.78 -20.24
N VAL A 132 7.95 -1.96 -19.68
CA VAL A 132 9.32 -2.46 -19.47
C VAL A 132 9.36 -3.97 -19.65
N LYS A 133 10.56 -4.51 -19.91
CA LYS A 133 10.78 -5.96 -20.01
C LYS A 133 10.88 -6.62 -18.63
N ASN A 134 11.56 -5.99 -17.68
CA ASN A 134 11.72 -6.49 -16.32
C ASN A 134 11.14 -5.49 -15.32
N ALA A 135 10.67 -5.98 -14.18
CA ALA A 135 9.99 -5.16 -13.16
C ALA A 135 10.92 -4.10 -12.56
N GLU A 136 12.20 -4.45 -12.40
CA GLU A 136 13.26 -3.59 -11.90
C GLU A 136 13.65 -2.48 -12.87
N ASP A 137 13.26 -2.54 -14.15
CA ASP A 137 13.58 -1.46 -15.10
C ASP A 137 12.69 -0.24 -14.86
N TRP A 138 11.51 -0.41 -14.27
CA TRP A 138 10.56 0.67 -14.03
C TRP A 138 11.04 1.63 -12.95
N GLU A 139 11.42 2.84 -13.36
CA GLU A 139 12.01 3.86 -12.48
C GLU A 139 11.09 4.29 -11.34
N PHE A 140 9.79 4.36 -11.60
CA PHE A 140 8.80 4.86 -10.65
C PHE A 140 8.19 3.75 -9.78
N SER A 141 8.88 2.60 -9.69
CA SER A 141 8.56 1.51 -8.77
C SER A 141 9.63 1.39 -7.68
N SER A 142 9.23 0.93 -6.50
CA SER A 142 10.15 0.55 -5.43
C SER A 142 10.86 -0.79 -5.69
N CYS A 143 10.55 -1.48 -6.80
CA CYS A 143 11.19 -2.74 -7.20
C CYS A 143 12.72 -2.58 -7.29
N LYS A 144 13.21 -1.50 -7.91
CA LYS A 144 14.64 -1.15 -7.96
C LYS A 144 15.30 -1.13 -6.59
N ASP A 145 14.58 -0.59 -5.60
CA ASP A 145 15.09 -0.55 -4.23
C ASP A 145 15.20 -1.98 -3.69
N TYR A 146 14.14 -2.79 -3.79
CA TYR A 146 14.18 -4.18 -3.32
C TYR A 146 15.27 -5.01 -3.98
N CYS A 147 15.49 -4.87 -5.29
CA CYS A 147 16.56 -5.53 -6.05
C CYS A 147 17.98 -5.02 -5.71
N GLY A 148 18.12 -3.97 -4.90
CA GLY A 148 19.44 -3.39 -4.55
C GLY A 148 20.06 -2.53 -5.65
N LEU A 149 19.33 -2.27 -6.74
CA LEU A 149 19.76 -1.41 -7.85
C LEU A 149 19.61 0.07 -7.53
N ARG A 150 18.82 0.40 -6.50
CA ARG A 150 18.66 1.76 -5.96
C ARG A 150 18.72 1.74 -4.44
N ASN A 151 19.28 2.80 -3.86
CA ASN A 151 19.34 3.00 -2.41
C ASN A 151 18.34 4.07 -1.94
N GLY A 152 17.06 3.88 -2.26
CA GLY A 152 15.98 4.77 -1.83
C GLY A 152 15.70 4.66 -0.33
N LYS A 153 15.14 5.74 0.25
CA LYS A 153 14.82 5.82 1.69
C LYS A 153 13.36 5.48 2.03
N LEU A 154 12.53 5.26 1.01
CA LEU A 154 11.10 5.11 1.17
C LEU A 154 10.70 3.72 1.67
N ILE A 155 11.43 2.67 1.26
CA ILE A 155 11.11 1.29 1.61
C ILE A 155 11.55 0.89 3.02
N ASN A 156 10.89 -0.11 3.58
CA ASN A 156 11.31 -0.77 4.83
C ASN A 156 11.66 -2.25 4.54
N ARG A 157 12.94 -2.51 4.27
CA ARG A 157 13.44 -3.86 3.93
C ARG A 157 13.23 -4.87 5.05
N GLU A 158 13.50 -4.49 6.30
CA GLU A 158 13.37 -5.38 7.46
C GLU A 158 11.95 -5.94 7.56
N ARG A 159 10.96 -5.07 7.39
CA ARG A 159 9.56 -5.48 7.42
C ARG A 159 9.13 -6.27 6.18
N ALA A 160 9.66 -5.94 5.00
CA ALA A 160 9.39 -6.75 3.81
C ALA A 160 9.88 -8.20 4.00
N ILE A 161 11.03 -8.39 4.65
CA ILE A 161 11.58 -9.71 4.98
C ILE A 161 10.69 -10.41 6.04
N GLU A 162 10.24 -9.70 7.08
CA GLU A 162 9.34 -10.25 8.11
C GLU A 162 8.06 -10.84 7.51
N TYR A 163 7.46 -10.16 6.54
CA TYR A 163 6.28 -10.64 5.81
C TYR A 163 6.63 -11.58 4.64
N SER A 164 7.89 -11.98 4.51
CA SER A 164 8.40 -12.84 3.44
C SER A 164 8.20 -12.30 2.02
N LEU A 165 7.97 -10.98 1.87
CA LEU A 165 7.65 -10.28 0.60
C LEU A 165 8.79 -10.33 -0.43
N PHE A 166 10.02 -10.42 0.07
CA PHE A 166 11.22 -10.46 -0.74
C PHE A 166 12.26 -11.32 -0.03
N LYS A 167 12.84 -12.28 -0.75
CA LYS A 167 13.90 -13.14 -0.23
C LYS A 167 15.26 -12.52 -0.53
N ARG A 168 16.12 -12.50 0.48
CA ARG A 168 17.52 -12.11 0.32
C ARG A 168 18.20 -13.19 -0.52
N ILE A 169 18.75 -12.82 -1.68
CA ILE A 169 19.75 -13.64 -2.36
C ILE A 169 21.03 -13.60 -1.52
#